data_AF-A0A961YGS2-F1
#
_entry.id   AF-A0A961YGS2-F1
#
_cell.length_a   1.000
_cell.length_b   1.000
_cell.length_c   1.000
_cell.angle_alpha   90.00
_cell.angle_beta   90.00
_cell.angle_gamma   90.00
#
_symmetry.space_group_name_H-M   'P 1'
#
loop_
_entity.id
_entity.type
_entity.pdbx_description
1 polymer ?
#
loop_
_entity_poly.entity_id
_entity_poly.type
_entity_poly.pdbx_seq_one_letter_code
_entity_poly.pdbx_strand_id
1 'polypeptide(L)'
;SYLKRIIDAGFDGVYLDRVDIFETYEKDRPTARDDMIAYVEELSHTAWRLKPGFYIVPQNAEGLLSNAQYRSAIDGLGKESLFYGIQATGVRNKPEDIAWSLGMLNRLRAEDKPVFAVEYLIDRRAMRVADNEVREHGFVPTFQTRALDGKDPTAPIELGTEVGTPERTTKECPPGSSW
;
A
#
# COMPACT_ATOMS: atom_id res chain seq x y z
N SER A 1 4.42 -6.64 23.13
CA SER A 1 3.75 -6.57 21.82
C SER A 1 4.78 -6.81 20.71
N TYR A 2 4.33 -7.13 19.49
CA TYR A 2 5.24 -7.23 18.33
C TYR A 2 5.90 -5.87 18.02
N LEU A 3 5.15 -4.78 18.16
CA LEU A 3 5.64 -3.41 18.06
C LEU A 3 6.84 -3.12 18.97
N LYS A 4 6.81 -3.55 20.24
CA LYS A 4 7.95 -3.37 21.15
C LYS A 4 9.20 -4.10 20.63
N ARG A 5 9.05 -5.30 20.06
CA ARG A 5 10.19 -6.05 19.48
C ARG A 5 10.80 -5.31 18.29
N ILE A 6 9.98 -4.66 17.47
CA ILE A 6 10.43 -3.82 16.34
C ILE A 6 11.20 -2.60 16.87
N ILE A 7 10.65 -1.92 17.87
CA ILE A 7 11.31 -0.76 18.51
C ILE A 7 12.64 -1.17 19.16
N ASP A 8 12.66 -2.26 19.94
CA ASP A 8 13.85 -2.78 20.61
C ASP A 8 14.93 -3.23 19.60
N ALA A 9 14.52 -3.63 18.38
CA ALA A 9 15.43 -3.95 17.28
C ALA A 9 16.03 -2.72 16.58
N GLY A 10 15.63 -1.51 17.00
CA GLY A 10 16.24 -0.26 16.53
C GLY A 10 15.56 0.38 15.31
N PHE A 11 14.43 -0.14 14.84
CA PHE A 11 13.68 0.48 13.73
C PHE A 11 13.15 1.87 14.13
N ASP A 12 13.00 2.75 13.15
CA ASP A 12 12.44 4.09 13.31
C ASP A 12 10.95 4.17 13.01
N GLY A 13 10.36 3.10 12.49
CA GLY A 13 8.95 3.03 12.20
C GLY A 13 8.47 1.63 11.87
N VAL A 14 7.19 1.53 11.54
CA VAL A 14 6.54 0.32 11.03
C VAL A 14 5.81 0.61 9.73
N TYR A 15 5.84 -0.37 8.85
CA TYR A 15 5.03 -0.42 7.65
C TYR A 15 3.88 -1.43 7.86
N LEU A 16 2.63 -0.97 7.82
CA LEU A 16 1.45 -1.78 8.19
C LEU A 16 0.76 -2.33 6.95
N ASP A 17 0.90 -3.62 6.70
CA ASP A 17 0.16 -4.32 5.64
C ASP A 17 -1.24 -4.74 6.10
N ARG A 18 -2.14 -5.00 5.14
CA ARG A 18 -3.51 -5.50 5.33
C ARG A 18 -4.41 -4.58 6.15
N VAL A 19 -4.16 -3.28 6.12
CA VAL A 19 -5.08 -2.30 6.72
C VAL A 19 -6.43 -2.32 6.02
N ASP A 20 -6.47 -2.61 4.71
CA ASP A 20 -7.68 -2.71 3.88
C ASP A 20 -8.56 -3.94 4.18
N ILE A 21 -8.12 -4.86 5.04
CA ILE A 21 -8.88 -6.08 5.33
C ILE A 21 -10.27 -5.81 5.92
N PHE A 22 -10.48 -4.63 6.52
CA PHE A 22 -11.79 -4.25 7.04
C PHE A 22 -12.88 -4.33 5.96
N GLU A 23 -12.54 -4.02 4.70
CA GLU A 23 -13.48 -4.03 3.55
C GLU A 23 -14.10 -5.42 3.36
N THR A 24 -13.34 -6.48 3.64
CA THR A 24 -13.84 -7.87 3.57
C THR A 24 -14.90 -8.16 4.66
N TYR A 25 -14.78 -7.51 5.81
CA TYR A 25 -15.63 -7.76 6.98
C TYR A 25 -16.78 -6.77 7.12
N GLU A 26 -16.85 -5.68 6.33
CA GLU A 26 -17.88 -4.64 6.49
C GLU A 26 -19.31 -5.17 6.44
N LYS A 27 -19.56 -6.19 5.61
CA LYS A 27 -20.90 -6.80 5.50
C LYS A 27 -21.35 -7.47 6.80
N ASP A 28 -20.46 -8.20 7.46
CA ASP A 28 -20.76 -8.97 8.67
C ASP A 28 -20.48 -8.17 9.95
N ARG A 29 -19.64 -7.14 9.84
CA ARG A 29 -19.24 -6.22 10.89
C ARG A 29 -19.27 -4.79 10.35
N PRO A 30 -20.42 -4.09 10.40
CA PRO A 30 -20.55 -2.73 9.88
C PRO A 30 -19.59 -1.70 10.52
N THR A 31 -19.03 -2.01 11.69
CA THR A 31 -18.03 -1.18 12.37
C THR A 31 -16.60 -1.47 11.93
N ALA A 32 -16.35 -2.44 11.04
CA ALA A 32 -14.99 -2.91 10.72
C ALA A 32 -14.06 -1.77 10.28
N ARG A 33 -14.58 -0.82 9.51
CA ARG A 33 -13.85 0.38 9.09
C ARG A 33 -13.42 1.24 10.29
N ASP A 34 -14.34 1.56 11.17
CA ASP A 34 -14.07 2.39 12.34
C ASP A 34 -13.19 1.65 13.37
N ASP A 35 -13.36 0.33 13.47
CA ASP A 35 -12.51 -0.54 14.29
C ASP A 35 -11.06 -0.56 13.77
N MET A 36 -10.84 -0.58 12.45
CA MET A 36 -9.50 -0.49 11.87
C MET A 36 -8.87 0.89 12.11
N ILE A 37 -9.64 1.97 12.00
CA ILE A 37 -9.16 3.32 12.33
C ILE A 37 -8.72 3.39 13.79
N ALA A 38 -9.57 2.93 14.72
CA ALA A 38 -9.26 2.90 16.15
C ALA A 38 -8.04 2.01 16.47
N TYR A 39 -7.91 0.87 15.78
CA TYR A 39 -6.78 -0.03 15.95
C TYR A 39 -5.46 0.63 15.53
N VAL A 40 -5.42 1.27 14.36
CA VAL A 40 -4.21 1.98 13.89
C VAL A 40 -3.87 3.14 14.82
N GLU A 41 -4.86 3.90 15.28
CA GLU A 41 -4.66 4.99 16.25
C GLU A 41 -4.08 4.49 17.58
N GLU A 42 -4.63 3.40 18.14
CA GLU A 42 -4.11 2.81 19.37
C GLU A 42 -2.66 2.32 19.19
N LEU A 43 -2.37 1.71 18.03
CA LEU A 43 -1.04 1.26 17.66
C LEU A 43 -0.07 2.44 17.60
N SER A 44 -0.43 3.53 16.92
CA SER A 44 0.38 4.75 16.81
C SER A 44 0.65 5.39 18.16
N HIS A 45 -0.38 5.57 18.98
CA HIS A 45 -0.23 6.09 20.34
C HIS A 45 0.66 5.20 21.21
N THR A 46 0.56 3.87 21.05
CA THR A 46 1.43 2.93 21.75
C THR A 46 2.88 3.05 21.27
N ALA A 47 3.10 3.18 19.97
CA ALA A 47 4.44 3.39 19.40
C ALA A 47 5.08 4.66 19.94
N TRP A 48 4.37 5.78 19.91
CA TRP A 48 4.88 7.08 20.34
C TRP A 48 5.14 7.17 21.85
N ARG A 49 4.37 6.44 22.68
CA ARG A 49 4.68 6.28 24.11
C ARG A 49 5.97 5.51 24.36
N LEU A 50 6.28 4.52 23.52
CA LEU A 50 7.47 3.68 23.65
C LEU A 50 8.72 4.33 23.04
N LYS A 51 8.57 5.00 21.89
CA LYS A 51 9.60 5.74 21.16
C LYS A 51 8.97 6.98 20.52
N PRO A 52 9.10 8.17 21.13
CA PRO A 52 8.64 9.42 20.50
C PRO A 52 9.29 9.60 19.12
N GLY A 53 8.49 9.99 18.12
CA GLY A 53 8.94 10.14 16.74
C GLY A 53 9.01 8.84 15.91
N PHE A 54 8.45 7.74 16.41
CA PHE A 54 8.35 6.49 15.64
C PHE A 54 7.32 6.59 14.50
N TYR A 55 7.74 6.30 13.27
CA TYR A 55 6.91 6.46 12.08
C TYR A 55 5.89 5.33 11.88
N ILE A 56 4.68 5.67 11.45
CA ILE A 56 3.59 4.75 11.14
C ILE A 56 3.19 4.92 9.67
N VAL A 57 3.44 3.90 8.84
CA VAL A 57 3.17 3.93 7.40
C VAL A 57 2.29 2.75 6.99
N PRO A 58 0.96 2.88 6.94
CA PRO A 58 0.08 1.86 6.36
C PRO A 58 0.28 1.68 4.85
N GLN A 59 -0.13 0.51 4.35
CA GLN A 59 -0.26 0.20 2.93
C GLN A 59 -1.72 0.10 2.50
N ASN A 60 -2.04 0.63 1.31
CA ASN A 60 -3.37 0.67 0.71
C ASN A 60 -4.38 1.35 1.63
N ALA A 61 -5.63 0.87 1.67
CA ALA A 61 -6.70 1.42 2.50
C ALA A 61 -6.88 2.95 2.35
N GLU A 62 -6.57 3.52 1.19
CA GLU A 62 -6.57 4.98 0.99
C GLU A 62 -7.97 5.59 1.20
N GLY A 63 -9.04 4.79 1.16
CA GLY A 63 -10.38 5.21 1.58
C GLY A 63 -10.47 5.70 3.03
N LEU A 64 -9.60 5.23 3.93
CA LEU A 64 -9.51 5.70 5.32
C LEU A 64 -8.98 7.13 5.43
N LEU A 65 -8.30 7.65 4.40
CA LEU A 65 -7.82 9.04 4.35
C LEU A 65 -8.95 10.08 4.33
N SER A 66 -10.21 9.66 4.14
CA SER A 66 -11.38 10.53 4.37
C SER A 66 -11.56 10.92 5.84
N ASN A 67 -11.04 10.14 6.79
CA ASN A 67 -11.12 10.39 8.22
C ASN A 67 -9.87 11.18 8.72
N ALA A 68 -10.08 12.32 9.36
CA ALA A 68 -8.98 13.17 9.85
C ALA A 68 -8.22 12.58 11.05
N GLN A 69 -8.90 11.84 11.92
CA GLN A 69 -8.28 11.13 13.04
C GLN A 69 -7.32 10.05 12.53
N TYR A 70 -7.75 9.28 11.52
CA TYR A 70 -6.88 8.30 10.86
C TYR A 70 -5.64 8.97 10.24
N ARG A 71 -5.82 10.07 9.50
CA ARG A 71 -4.68 10.80 8.94
C ARG A 71 -3.74 11.29 10.04
N SER A 72 -4.25 11.79 11.17
CA SER A 72 -3.41 12.23 12.29
C SER A 72 -2.61 11.10 12.96
N ALA A 73 -3.06 9.85 12.83
CA ALA A 73 -2.41 8.67 13.40
C ALA A 73 -1.27 8.09 12.54
N ILE A 74 -1.07 8.59 11.31
CA ILE A 74 -0.08 8.05 10.38
C ILE A 74 0.87 9.12 9.86
N ASP A 75 2.05 8.70 9.44
CA ASP A 75 3.14 9.57 8.97
C ASP A 75 3.37 9.48 7.46
N GLY A 76 2.74 8.53 6.78
CA GLY A 76 2.80 8.36 5.33
C GLY A 76 1.89 7.22 4.90
N LEU A 77 1.85 6.91 3.60
CA LEU A 77 1.08 5.78 3.10
C LEU A 77 1.75 5.15 1.88
N GLY A 78 1.87 3.83 1.87
CA GLY A 78 2.26 3.06 0.70
C GLY A 78 1.06 2.66 -0.15
N LYS A 79 1.19 2.67 -1.47
CA LYS A 79 0.11 2.27 -2.39
C LYS A 79 0.58 1.23 -3.40
N GLU A 80 -0.11 0.09 -3.39
CA GLU A 80 0.07 -1.01 -4.31
C GLU A 80 -1.28 -1.37 -4.97
N SER A 81 -1.44 -1.29 -6.28
CA SER A 81 -0.61 -0.56 -7.25
C SER A 81 -1.43 0.62 -7.76
N LEU A 82 -0.78 1.77 -8.00
CA LEU A 82 -1.49 3.02 -8.27
C LEU A 82 -1.89 3.13 -9.75
N PHE A 83 -0.90 3.05 -10.65
CA PHE A 83 -1.09 3.26 -12.09
C PHE A 83 -1.18 1.97 -12.89
N TYR A 84 -0.49 0.90 -12.48
CA TYR A 84 -0.44 -0.35 -13.25
C TYR A 84 -0.60 -1.57 -12.35
N GLY A 85 -1.12 -2.69 -12.86
CA GLY A 85 -0.97 -3.98 -12.19
C GLY A 85 -2.13 -4.48 -11.34
N ILE A 86 -3.28 -3.79 -11.29
CA ILE A 86 -4.49 -4.33 -10.61
C ILE A 86 -5.02 -5.56 -11.35
N GLN A 87 -5.14 -5.49 -12.67
CA GLN A 87 -5.71 -6.59 -13.47
C GLN A 87 -4.66 -7.59 -13.96
N ALA A 88 -3.51 -7.10 -14.42
CA ALA A 88 -2.43 -7.90 -14.96
C ALA A 88 -1.11 -7.12 -14.90
N THR A 89 0.01 -7.83 -14.84
CA THR A 89 1.35 -7.23 -14.76
C THR A 89 1.60 -6.31 -15.95
N GLY A 90 2.01 -5.06 -15.68
CA GLY A 90 2.26 -4.04 -16.71
C GLY A 90 1.00 -3.45 -17.38
N VAL A 91 -0.20 -3.91 -17.02
CA VAL A 91 -1.46 -3.35 -17.56
C VAL A 91 -1.86 -2.12 -16.76
N ARG A 92 -2.18 -1.04 -17.47
CA ARG A 92 -2.67 0.22 -16.89
C ARG A 92 -3.98 -0.01 -16.13
N ASN A 93 -4.07 0.53 -14.92
CA ASN A 93 -5.29 0.52 -14.13
C ASN A 93 -6.37 1.39 -14.79
N LYS A 94 -7.64 1.16 -14.45
CA LYS A 94 -8.74 1.92 -15.03
C LYS A 94 -8.63 3.41 -14.64
N PRO A 95 -9.00 4.34 -15.52
CA PRO A 95 -8.96 5.77 -15.21
C PRO A 95 -9.74 6.13 -13.95
N GLU A 96 -10.90 5.50 -13.71
CA GLU A 96 -11.70 5.74 -12.50
C GLU A 96 -10.98 5.31 -11.20
N ASP A 97 -10.29 4.17 -11.21
CA ASP A 97 -9.58 3.63 -10.04
C ASP A 97 -8.38 4.52 -9.70
N ILE A 98 -7.65 4.97 -10.74
CA ILE A 98 -6.53 5.91 -10.61
C ILE A 98 -7.06 7.24 -10.05
N ALA A 99 -8.09 7.81 -10.66
CA ALA A 99 -8.63 9.12 -10.24
C ALA A 99 -9.15 9.10 -8.79
N TRP A 100 -9.83 8.03 -8.39
CA TRP A 100 -10.29 7.85 -7.01
C TRP A 100 -9.12 7.76 -6.03
N SER A 101 -8.12 6.93 -6.34
CA SER A 101 -6.93 6.75 -5.50
C SER A 101 -6.18 8.07 -5.33
N LEU A 102 -5.92 8.79 -6.43
CA LEU A 102 -5.28 10.11 -6.39
C LEU A 102 -6.08 11.11 -5.54
N GLY A 103 -7.40 11.12 -5.64
CA GLY A 103 -8.27 11.97 -4.82
C GLY A 103 -8.12 11.71 -3.32
N MET A 104 -7.95 10.45 -2.92
CA MET A 104 -7.71 10.09 -1.52
C MET A 104 -6.28 10.43 -1.08
N LEU A 105 -5.27 10.04 -1.86
CA LEU A 105 -3.86 10.25 -1.57
C LEU A 105 -3.50 11.74 -1.47
N ASN A 106 -4.15 12.60 -2.27
CA ASN A 106 -3.97 14.05 -2.20
C ASN A 106 -4.41 14.65 -0.85
N ARG A 107 -5.31 14.00 -0.11
CA ARG A 107 -5.66 14.43 1.27
C ARG A 107 -4.49 14.27 2.22
N LEU A 108 -3.70 13.21 2.04
CA LEU A 108 -2.51 12.97 2.84
C LEU A 108 -1.38 13.91 2.45
N ARG A 109 -1.17 14.16 1.15
CA ARG A 109 -0.20 15.14 0.66
C ARG A 109 -0.50 16.57 1.10
N ALA A 110 -1.77 16.93 1.21
CA ALA A 110 -2.18 18.24 1.73
C ALA A 110 -1.79 18.46 3.20
N GLU A 111 -1.43 17.41 3.92
CA GLU A 111 -0.87 17.44 5.28
C GLU A 111 0.66 17.18 5.28
N ASP A 112 1.32 17.37 4.13
CA ASP A 112 2.77 17.19 3.91
C ASP A 112 3.32 15.79 4.16
N LYS A 113 2.45 14.78 4.34
CA LYS A 113 2.86 13.40 4.58
C LYS A 113 3.19 12.67 3.27
N PRO A 114 4.30 11.91 3.18
CA PRO A 114 4.69 11.22 1.96
C PRO A 114 3.72 10.12 1.55
N VAL A 115 3.64 9.90 0.24
CA VAL A 115 3.00 8.74 -0.38
C VAL A 115 4.06 7.97 -1.15
N PHE A 116 4.18 6.68 -0.88
CA PHE A 116 5.12 5.77 -1.56
C PHE A 116 4.34 4.93 -2.57
N ALA A 117 4.49 5.21 -3.86
CA ALA A 117 3.83 4.45 -4.91
C ALA A 117 4.74 3.28 -5.33
N VAL A 118 4.29 2.05 -5.08
CA VAL A 118 5.03 0.84 -5.43
C VAL A 118 4.39 0.20 -6.67
N GLU A 119 5.17 0.18 -7.75
CA GLU A 119 4.75 -0.29 -9.07
C GLU A 119 5.54 -1.53 -9.48
N TYR A 120 4.83 -2.57 -9.90
CA TYR A 120 5.40 -3.87 -10.26
C TYR A 120 5.51 -4.00 -11.79
N LEU A 121 6.38 -3.18 -12.37
CA LEU A 121 6.63 -3.14 -13.81
C LEU A 121 7.86 -3.97 -14.16
N ILE A 122 7.88 -4.54 -15.36
CA ILE A 122 9.00 -5.35 -15.88
C ILE A 122 9.67 -4.74 -17.11
N ASP A 123 9.16 -3.60 -17.59
CA ASP A 123 9.67 -2.88 -18.75
C ASP A 123 10.27 -1.52 -18.35
N ARG A 124 11.51 -1.25 -18.76
CA ARG A 124 12.22 -0.01 -18.39
C ARG A 124 11.57 1.24 -18.96
N ARG A 125 10.88 1.15 -20.10
CA ARG A 125 10.19 2.31 -20.69
C ARG A 125 8.94 2.63 -19.87
N ALA A 126 8.15 1.63 -19.50
CA ALA A 126 7.00 1.79 -18.61
C ALA A 126 7.41 2.36 -17.25
N MET A 127 8.50 1.88 -16.66
CA MET A 127 9.04 2.43 -15.40
C MET A 127 9.37 3.92 -15.51
N ARG A 128 9.99 4.38 -16.60
CA ARG A 128 10.27 5.82 -16.80
C ARG A 128 9.01 6.67 -16.94
N VAL A 129 7.98 6.14 -17.61
CA VAL A 129 6.69 6.84 -17.74
C VAL A 129 6.02 6.93 -16.37
N ALA A 130 5.96 5.83 -15.63
CA ALA A 130 5.40 5.79 -14.30
C ALA A 130 6.17 6.65 -13.29
N ASP A 131 7.51 6.69 -13.35
CA ASP A 131 8.34 7.53 -12.45
C ASP A 131 7.98 9.01 -12.61
N ASN A 132 7.88 9.49 -13.86
CA ASN A 132 7.47 10.86 -14.14
C ASN A 132 6.06 11.13 -13.60
N GLU A 133 5.10 10.26 -13.87
CA GLU A 133 3.71 10.45 -13.45
C GLU A 133 3.55 10.43 -11.93
N VAL A 134 4.20 9.49 -11.23
CA VAL A 134 4.22 9.44 -9.76
C VAL A 134 4.80 10.74 -9.19
N ARG A 135 5.90 11.25 -9.75
CA ARG A 135 6.55 12.48 -9.30
C ARG A 135 5.73 13.73 -9.61
N GLU A 136 4.98 13.76 -10.70
CA GLU A 136 4.05 14.86 -11.02
C GLU A 136 2.97 15.03 -9.95
N HIS A 137 2.59 13.94 -9.27
CA HIS A 137 1.69 13.97 -8.12
C HIS A 137 2.40 14.25 -6.77
N GLY A 138 3.72 14.46 -6.78
CA GLY A 138 4.50 14.70 -5.57
C GLY A 138 4.63 13.47 -4.67
N PHE A 139 4.56 12.27 -5.26
CA PHE A 139 4.74 11.00 -4.56
C PHE A 139 6.16 10.45 -4.80
N VAL A 140 6.52 9.42 -4.04
CA VAL A 140 7.83 8.74 -4.13
C VAL A 140 7.67 7.41 -4.86
N PRO A 141 8.22 7.26 -6.09
CA PRO A 141 8.11 6.01 -6.84
C PRO A 141 9.09 4.94 -6.35
N THR A 142 8.65 3.70 -6.36
CA THR A 142 9.48 2.51 -6.18
C THR A 142 9.07 1.43 -7.19
N PHE A 143 10.05 0.82 -7.86
CA PHE A 143 9.83 -0.28 -8.82
C PHE A 143 10.58 -1.52 -8.34
N GLN A 144 9.87 -2.63 -8.13
CA GLN A 144 10.43 -3.88 -7.58
C GLN A 144 9.78 -5.11 -8.21
N THR A 145 10.38 -6.28 -7.97
CA THR A 145 9.72 -7.58 -8.18
C THR A 145 8.57 -7.73 -7.19
N ARG A 146 7.53 -8.51 -7.55
CA ARG A 146 6.41 -8.82 -6.62
C ARG A 146 6.88 -9.52 -5.35
N ALA A 147 7.99 -10.26 -5.41
CA ALA A 147 8.61 -10.91 -4.26
C ALA A 147 9.32 -9.93 -3.30
N LEU A 148 9.56 -8.67 -3.71
CA LEU A 148 10.32 -7.66 -2.95
C LEU A 148 11.71 -8.18 -2.51
N ASP A 149 12.35 -8.96 -3.38
CA ASP A 149 13.59 -9.71 -3.08
C ASP A 149 14.87 -8.98 -3.50
N GLY A 150 14.76 -7.73 -3.94
CA GLY A 150 15.89 -6.89 -4.36
C GLY A 150 16.50 -7.27 -5.71
N LYS A 151 15.90 -8.20 -6.46
CA LYS A 151 16.34 -8.52 -7.83
C LYS A 151 15.98 -7.40 -8.81
N ASP A 152 16.65 -7.40 -9.96
CA ASP A 152 16.29 -6.50 -11.07
C ASP A 152 14.86 -6.83 -11.55
N PRO A 153 13.88 -5.92 -11.41
CA PRO A 153 12.50 -6.16 -11.85
C PRO A 153 12.36 -6.36 -13.37
N THR A 154 13.40 -6.05 -14.14
CA THR A 154 13.43 -6.23 -15.60
C THR A 154 14.10 -7.53 -16.03
N ALA A 155 14.59 -8.33 -15.07
CA ALA A 155 15.06 -9.67 -15.38
C ALA A 155 13.91 -10.52 -15.95
N PRO A 156 14.18 -11.43 -16.90
CA PRO A 156 13.16 -12.33 -17.42
C PRO A 156 12.48 -13.12 -16.29
N ILE A 157 11.15 -13.12 -16.28
CA ILE A 157 10.32 -13.87 -15.34
C ILE A 157 9.20 -14.61 -16.06
N GLU A 158 8.74 -15.70 -15.45
CA GLU A 158 7.52 -16.39 -15.87
C GLU A 158 6.35 -15.91 -15.00
N LEU A 159 5.51 -15.03 -15.56
CA LEU A 159 4.40 -14.39 -14.81
C LEU A 159 3.44 -15.40 -14.18
N GLY A 160 3.23 -16.56 -14.81
CA GLY A 160 2.33 -17.60 -14.29
C GLY A 160 2.88 -18.42 -13.12
N THR A 161 4.13 -18.21 -12.72
CA THR A 161 4.78 -18.90 -11.58
C THR A 161 5.31 -17.93 -10.52
N GLU A 162 5.51 -16.67 -10.89
CA GLU A 162 6.01 -15.64 -9.98
C GLU A 162 5.00 -15.36 -8.86
N VAL A 163 5.45 -15.38 -7.60
CA VAL A 163 4.60 -15.15 -6.42
C VAL A 163 3.98 -13.76 -6.50
N GLY A 164 2.68 -13.65 -6.19
CA GLY A 164 2.00 -12.37 -6.06
C GLY A 164 1.64 -11.67 -7.37
N THR A 165 1.90 -12.28 -8.54
CA THR A 165 1.41 -11.73 -9.82
C THR A 165 -0.10 -11.99 -9.99
N PRO A 166 -0.83 -11.08 -10.65
CA PRO A 166 -2.23 -11.32 -11.03
C PRO A 166 -2.39 -12.56 -11.91
N GLU A 167 -1.40 -12.87 -12.75
CA GLU A 167 -1.39 -14.02 -13.66
C GLU A 167 -1.34 -15.35 -12.89
N ARG A 168 -0.43 -15.48 -11.93
CA ARG A 168 -0.35 -16.65 -11.05
C ARG A 168 -1.60 -16.75 -10.18
N THR A 169 -2.05 -15.64 -9.60
CA THR A 169 -3.24 -15.61 -8.74
C THR A 169 -4.48 -16.09 -9.49
N THR A 170 -4.67 -15.65 -10.74
CA THR A 170 -5.81 -16.09 -11.57
C THR A 170 -5.73 -17.58 -11.90
N LYS A 171 -4.52 -18.13 -12.07
CA LYS A 171 -4.28 -19.55 -12.34
C LYS A 171 -4.49 -20.42 -11.11
N GLU A 172 -4.05 -19.98 -9.94
CA GLU A 172 -4.07 -20.74 -8.68
C GLU A 172 -5.35 -20.55 -7.87
N CYS A 173 -5.99 -19.37 -7.97
CA CYS A 173 -7.19 -18.97 -7.25
C CYS A 173 -8.25 -18.47 -8.25
N PRO A 174 -8.85 -19.35 -9.07
CA PRO A 174 -9.87 -18.96 -10.02
C PRO A 174 -11.11 -18.34 -9.32
N PRO A 175 -11.87 -17.47 -10.01
CA PRO A 175 -13.03 -16.81 -9.42
C PRO A 175 -13.98 -17.80 -8.74
N GLY A 176 -14.26 -17.58 -7.45
CA GLY A 176 -15.10 -18.47 -6.63
C GLY A 176 -14.34 -19.37 -5.65
N SER A 177 -13.00 -19.41 -5.69
CA SER A 177 -12.19 -19.96 -4.60
C SER A 177 -11.87 -18.85 -3.59
N SER A 178 -12.75 -18.62 -2.61
CA SER A 178 -12.49 -17.68 -1.51
C SER A 178 -11.42 -18.22 -0.56
N TRP A 179 -10.53 -17.34 -0.12
CA TRP A 179 -9.95 -17.40 1.23
C TRP A 179 -10.95 -16.85 2.22
#